data_AF-A0AAU4LK22-F1
#
_entry.id   AF-A0AAU4LK22-F1
#
_cell.length_a   1.000
_cell.length_b   1.000
_cell.length_c   1.000
_cell.angle_alpha   90.00
_cell.angle_beta   90.00
_cell.angle_gamma   90.00
#
_symmetry.space_group_name_H-M   'P 1'
#
loop_
_entity.id
_entity.type
_entity.pdbx_description
1 polymer ?
#
loop_
_entity_poly.entity_id
_entity_poly.type
_entity_poly.pdbx_seq_one_letter_code
_entity_poly.pdbx_strand_id
1 'polypeptide(L)'
;MAIAFLLTTAVATFASGLAPFAKQFFPAVGMGLFIVLSIPTSGGVAPAAMLPTFFQYVHAVMPLANAVDALRGVLYFDGAGVLKPVLVLCAWIAAGAGLLGLDAWRHRRTAARRDAANEQEDVGEPPIDDPSLEVPTPTALPVHAHHFGEPVPALVGTVSDAEQRPIGHAMVTVMDPRGRRLVSTATNTNGEYAVTGLPEGL
;
A
#
# COMPACT_ATOMS: atom_id res chain seq x y z
N MET A 1 -9.71 -5.59 37.12
CA MET A 1 -10.05 -5.53 35.68
C MET A 1 -9.63 -4.22 35.01
N ALA A 2 -9.98 -3.05 35.55
CA ALA A 2 -9.61 -1.75 34.93
C ALA A 2 -8.09 -1.52 34.73
N ILE A 3 -7.25 -1.96 35.68
CA ILE A 3 -5.79 -1.77 35.61
C ILE A 3 -5.16 -2.57 34.46
N ALA A 4 -5.60 -3.82 34.26
CA ALA A 4 -5.14 -4.65 33.15
C ALA A 4 -5.55 -4.05 31.79
N PHE A 5 -6.76 -3.49 31.70
CA PHE A 5 -7.22 -2.78 30.50
C PHE A 5 -6.36 -1.55 30.20
N LEU A 6 -6.04 -0.73 31.21
CA LEU A 6 -5.17 0.44 31.05
C LEU A 6 -3.75 0.03 30.60
N LEU A 7 -3.19 -1.04 31.19
CA LEU A 7 -1.88 -1.55 30.82
C LEU A 7 -1.85 -2.01 29.35
N THR A 8 -2.78 -2.86 28.94
CA THR A 8 -2.83 -3.36 27.56
C THR A 8 -3.05 -2.23 26.57
N THR A 9 -3.91 -1.27 26.91
CA THR A 9 -4.17 -0.10 26.05
C THR A 9 -2.94 0.79 25.93
N ALA A 10 -2.22 1.05 27.02
CA ALA A 10 -0.99 1.83 27.01
C ALA A 10 0.09 1.18 26.14
N VAL A 11 0.32 -0.12 26.31
CA VAL A 11 1.33 -0.86 25.54
C VAL A 11 0.94 -0.93 24.06
N ALA A 12 -0.31 -1.27 23.75
CA ALA A 12 -0.78 -1.38 22.37
C ALA A 12 -0.74 -0.04 21.62
N THR A 13 -1.23 1.03 22.23
CA THR A 13 -1.23 2.37 21.62
C THR A 13 0.19 2.90 21.42
N PHE A 14 1.08 2.72 22.39
CA PHE A 14 2.47 3.15 22.26
C PHE A 14 3.24 2.32 21.21
N ALA A 15 3.09 1.00 21.22
CA ALA A 15 3.72 0.13 20.22
C ALA A 15 3.22 0.48 18.81
N SER A 16 1.92 0.68 18.63
CA SER A 16 1.34 1.03 17.33
C SER A 16 1.80 2.41 16.85
N GLY A 17 1.91 3.39 17.76
CA GLY A 17 2.43 4.72 17.43
C GLY A 17 3.94 4.72 17.11
N LEU A 18 4.71 3.82 17.72
CA LEU A 18 6.16 3.74 17.51
C LEU A 18 6.54 2.98 16.23
N ALA A 19 5.69 2.06 15.75
CA ALA A 19 5.91 1.25 14.55
C ALA A 19 6.40 2.04 13.31
N PRO A 20 5.76 3.15 12.89
CA PRO A 20 6.21 3.93 11.72
C PRO A 20 7.57 4.61 11.92
N PHE A 21 7.98 4.86 13.17
CA PHE A 21 9.25 5.51 13.50
C PHE A 21 10.41 4.50 13.67
N ALA A 22 10.14 3.32 14.21
CA ALA A 22 11.15 2.31 14.49
C ALA A 22 11.54 1.46 13.27
N LYS A 23 10.73 1.46 12.20
CA LYS A 23 10.98 0.70 10.95
C LYS A 23 11.45 -0.74 11.24
N GLN A 24 12.65 -1.12 10.79
CA GLN A 24 13.25 -2.45 10.99
C GLN A 24 13.54 -2.80 12.46
N PHE A 25 13.76 -1.81 13.34
CA PHE A 25 14.14 -2.05 14.73
C PHE A 25 12.95 -2.22 15.67
N PHE A 26 11.71 -2.16 15.16
CA PHE A 26 10.50 -2.31 15.95
C PHE A 26 10.49 -3.56 16.85
N PRO A 27 10.86 -4.77 16.37
CA PRO A 27 10.88 -5.95 17.22
C PRO A 27 11.93 -5.85 18.34
N ALA A 28 13.10 -5.27 18.05
CA ALA A 28 14.18 -5.12 19.01
C ALA A 28 13.84 -4.09 20.10
N VAL A 29 13.23 -2.96 19.72
CA VAL A 29 12.79 -1.93 20.67
C VAL A 29 11.63 -2.43 21.51
N GLY A 30 10.65 -3.11 20.91
CA GLY A 30 9.54 -3.71 21.64
C GLY A 30 10.02 -4.77 22.65
N MET A 31 10.91 -5.66 22.22
CA MET A 31 11.49 -6.69 23.08
C MET A 31 12.38 -6.10 24.17
N GLY A 32 13.24 -5.14 23.85
CA GLY A 32 14.09 -4.47 24.84
C GLY A 32 13.28 -3.72 25.90
N LEU A 33 12.33 -2.89 25.47
CA LEU A 33 11.57 -2.02 26.35
C LEU A 33 10.50 -2.77 27.16
N PHE A 34 9.70 -3.62 26.50
CA PHE A 34 8.54 -4.24 27.14
C PHE A 34 8.80 -5.64 27.69
N ILE A 35 9.84 -6.35 27.23
CA ILE A 35 10.14 -7.71 27.69
C ILE A 35 11.36 -7.69 28.61
N VAL A 36 12.52 -7.24 28.10
CA VAL A 36 13.79 -7.27 28.84
C VAL A 36 13.76 -6.30 30.01
N LEU A 37 13.29 -5.07 29.80
CA LEU A 37 13.21 -4.05 30.86
C LEU A 37 12.04 -4.29 31.83
N SER A 38 11.03 -5.06 31.43
CA SER A 38 9.86 -5.37 32.26
C SER A 38 10.20 -6.18 33.49
N ILE A 39 11.05 -7.21 33.35
CA ILE A 39 11.30 -8.16 34.44
C ILE A 39 12.04 -7.51 35.62
N PRO A 40 13.16 -6.79 35.42
CA PRO A 40 13.87 -6.09 36.50
C PRO A 40 13.03 -4.99 37.14
N THR A 41 12.15 -4.39 36.35
CA THR A 41 11.38 -3.19 36.73
C THR A 41 9.99 -3.53 37.25
N SER A 42 9.61 -4.80 37.32
CA SER A 42 8.28 -5.19 37.80
C SER A 42 8.05 -4.94 39.29
N GLY A 43 9.12 -4.73 40.08
CA GLY A 43 9.03 -4.58 41.54
C GLY A 43 8.42 -5.79 42.26
N GLY A 44 8.40 -6.96 41.60
CA GLY A 44 7.76 -8.18 42.09
C GLY A 44 8.57 -8.96 43.12
N VAL A 45 9.91 -8.87 43.06
CA VAL A 45 10.83 -9.62 43.95
C VAL A 45 11.33 -8.76 45.12
N ALA A 46 11.45 -7.44 44.93
CA ALA A 46 11.86 -6.49 45.96
C ALA A 46 11.17 -5.12 45.77
N PRO A 47 10.88 -4.37 46.84
CA PRO A 47 10.36 -3.01 46.74
C PRO A 47 11.31 -2.11 45.96
N ALA A 48 10.78 -1.21 45.13
CA ALA A 48 11.58 -0.30 44.31
C ALA A 48 12.61 0.51 45.14
N ALA A 49 12.30 0.81 46.40
CA ALA A 49 13.20 1.50 47.33
C ALA A 49 14.52 0.76 47.65
N MET A 50 14.59 -0.55 47.41
CA MET A 50 15.79 -1.36 47.66
C MET A 50 16.68 -1.53 46.42
N LEU A 51 16.24 -1.01 45.26
CA LEU A 51 17.03 -1.02 44.03
C LEU A 51 17.99 0.18 43.98
N PRO A 52 19.12 0.09 43.27
CA PRO A 52 19.97 1.26 42.99
C PRO A 52 19.17 2.39 42.34
N THR A 53 19.51 3.64 42.63
CA THR A 53 18.71 4.84 42.28
C THR A 53 18.30 4.90 40.81
N PHE A 54 19.15 4.44 39.89
CA PHE A 54 18.84 4.32 38.47
C PHE A 54 17.58 3.48 38.19
N PHE A 55 17.49 2.28 38.77
CA PHE A 55 16.36 1.38 38.59
C PHE A 55 15.08 1.90 39.27
N GLN A 56 15.21 2.74 40.31
CA GLN A 56 14.05 3.40 40.92
C GLN A 56 13.39 4.40 39.96
N TYR A 57 14.20 5.16 39.22
CA TYR A 57 13.69 6.07 38.20
C TYR A 57 13.05 5.32 37.03
N VAL A 58 13.68 4.24 36.57
CA VAL A 58 13.12 3.40 35.49
C VAL A 58 11.80 2.75 35.95
N HIS A 59 11.73 2.30 37.21
CA HIS A 59 10.50 1.79 37.84
C HIS A 59 9.38 2.82 37.88
N ALA A 60 9.69 4.07 38.24
CA ALA A 60 8.70 5.13 38.32
C ALA A 60 8.04 5.44 36.97
N VAL A 61 8.75 5.24 35.85
CA VAL A 61 8.27 5.62 34.51
C VAL A 61 7.71 4.42 33.73
N MET A 62 8.09 3.20 34.08
CA MET A 62 7.68 1.99 33.34
C MET A 62 6.17 1.68 33.52
N PRO A 63 5.43 1.40 32.42
CA PRO A 63 3.99 1.13 32.50
C PRO A 63 3.67 -0.16 33.26
N LEU A 64 4.48 -1.22 33.13
CA LEU A 64 4.25 -2.47 33.86
C LEU A 64 4.43 -2.30 35.38
N ALA A 65 5.48 -1.59 35.79
CA ALA A 65 5.78 -1.29 37.19
C ALA A 65 4.62 -0.55 37.88
N ASN A 66 4.12 0.50 37.22
CA ASN A 66 3.00 1.29 37.69
C ASN A 66 1.70 0.47 37.73
N ALA A 67 1.47 -0.45 36.79
CA ALA A 67 0.32 -1.34 36.84
C ALA A 67 0.36 -2.30 38.04
N VAL A 68 1.53 -2.85 38.38
CA VAL A 68 1.72 -3.70 39.58
C VAL A 68 1.49 -2.91 40.86
N ASP A 69 2.03 -1.69 40.96
CA ASP A 69 1.83 -0.82 42.13
C ASP A 69 0.37 -0.38 42.29
N ALA A 70 -0.33 -0.05 41.18
CA ALA A 70 -1.77 0.22 41.20
C ALA A 70 -2.57 -1.00 41.67
N LEU A 71 -2.22 -2.19 41.18
CA LEU A 71 -2.90 -3.42 41.55
C LEU A 71 -2.68 -3.73 43.04
N ARG A 72 -1.47 -3.52 43.55
CA ARG A 72 -1.15 -3.67 44.97
C ARG A 72 -1.94 -2.69 45.83
N GLY A 73 -2.04 -1.43 45.40
CA GLY A 73 -2.84 -0.41 46.07
C GLY A 73 -4.33 -0.80 46.19
N VAL A 74 -4.93 -1.30 45.10
CA VAL A 74 -6.34 -1.74 45.10
C VAL A 74 -6.55 -3.02 45.91
N LEU A 75 -5.68 -4.03 45.78
CA LEU A 75 -5.88 -5.34 46.40
C LEU A 75 -5.53 -5.37 47.88
N TYR A 76 -4.52 -4.61 48.32
CA TYR A 76 -3.99 -4.70 49.68
C TYR A 76 -4.19 -3.43 50.51
N PHE A 77 -4.42 -2.27 49.89
CA PHE A 77 -4.46 -0.97 50.58
C PHE A 77 -5.73 -0.16 50.27
N ASP A 78 -6.82 -0.82 49.87
CA ASP A 78 -8.13 -0.22 49.60
C ASP A 78 -8.10 0.98 48.64
N GLY A 79 -7.19 0.95 47.66
CA GLY A 79 -7.01 2.00 46.67
C GLY A 79 -6.04 3.13 47.07
N ALA A 80 -5.41 3.07 48.25
CA ALA A 80 -4.40 4.05 48.64
C ALA A 80 -3.18 4.00 47.71
N GLY A 81 -2.75 5.17 47.22
CA GLY A 81 -1.56 5.30 46.36
C GLY A 81 -1.76 4.97 44.88
N VAL A 82 -2.98 4.70 44.42
CA VAL A 82 -3.28 4.30 43.03
C VAL A 82 -3.25 5.46 42.02
N LEU A 83 -3.44 6.70 42.50
CA LEU A 83 -3.56 7.88 41.62
C LEU A 83 -2.30 8.11 40.76
N LYS A 84 -1.12 8.07 41.36
CA LYS A 84 0.16 8.29 40.68
C LYS A 84 0.40 7.26 39.57
N PRO A 85 0.32 5.94 39.82
CA PRO A 85 0.52 4.95 38.76
C PRO A 85 -0.53 5.00 37.66
N VAL A 86 -1.80 5.33 37.98
CA VAL A 86 -2.84 5.51 36.96
C VAL A 86 -2.54 6.69 36.05
N LEU A 87 -2.08 7.82 36.60
CA LEU A 87 -1.68 8.99 35.79
C LEU A 87 -0.52 8.67 34.85
N VAL A 88 0.46 7.89 35.30
CA VAL A 88 1.58 7.44 34.45
C VAL A 88 1.06 6.58 33.29
N LEU A 89 0.15 5.64 33.56
CA LEU A 89 -0.48 4.83 32.50
C LEU A 89 -1.25 5.70 31.49
N CYS A 90 -2.03 6.67 31.97
CA CYS A 90 -2.73 7.63 31.11
C CYS A 90 -1.76 8.47 30.27
N ALA A 91 -0.63 8.91 30.84
CA ALA A 91 0.39 9.65 30.11
C ALA A 91 1.03 8.80 29.00
N TRP A 92 1.25 7.50 29.23
CA TRP A 92 1.72 6.58 28.20
C TRP A 92 0.71 6.39 27.07
N ILE A 93 -0.59 6.27 27.39
CA ILE A 93 -1.65 6.22 26.38
C ILE A 93 -1.66 7.51 25.56
N ALA A 94 -1.58 8.67 26.21
CA ALA A 94 -1.54 9.97 25.54
C ALA A 94 -0.30 10.12 24.64
N ALA A 95 0.86 9.64 25.09
CA ALA A 95 2.07 9.62 24.29
C ALA A 95 1.90 8.73 23.04
N GLY A 96 1.39 7.51 23.19
CA GLY A 96 1.11 6.60 22.07
C GLY A 96 0.11 7.19 21.07
N ALA A 97 -0.98 7.78 21.57
CA ALA A 97 -1.97 8.49 20.75
C ALA A 97 -1.35 9.69 20.01
N GLY A 98 -0.46 10.43 20.66
CA GLY A 98 0.30 11.52 20.05
C GLY A 98 1.20 11.06 18.91
N LEU A 99 1.91 9.93 19.08
CA LEU A 99 2.70 9.32 18.01
C LEU A 99 1.83 8.87 16.83
N LEU A 100 0.69 8.24 17.10
CA LEU A 100 -0.28 7.86 16.06
C LEU A 100 -0.84 9.08 15.31
N GLY A 101 -1.15 10.15 16.03
CA GLY A 101 -1.59 11.42 15.43
C GLY A 101 -0.52 12.06 14.56
N LEU A 102 0.74 12.03 15.01
CA LEU A 102 1.88 12.55 14.24
C LEU A 102 2.13 11.73 12.98
N ASP A 103 1.99 10.41 13.07
CA ASP A 103 2.09 9.50 11.93
C ASP A 103 0.98 9.74 10.91
N ALA A 104 -0.28 9.78 11.36
CA ALA A 104 -1.42 10.10 10.51
C ALA A 104 -1.27 11.46 9.82
N TRP A 105 -0.73 12.46 10.53
CA TRP A 105 -0.44 13.77 9.97
C TRP A 105 0.70 13.74 8.92
N ARG A 106 1.78 12.98 9.18
CA ARG A 106 2.86 12.77 8.21
C ARG A 106 2.36 12.04 6.96
N HIS A 107 1.53 11.02 7.11
CA HIS A 107 0.94 10.29 5.99
C HIS A 107 0.02 11.17 5.15
N ARG A 108 -0.82 12.01 5.77
CA ARG A 108 -1.63 13.01 5.05
C ARG A 108 -0.80 14.03 4.28
N ARG A 109 0.30 14.51 4.87
CA ARG A 109 1.23 15.43 4.19
C ARG A 109 1.98 14.77 3.03
N THR A 110 2.31 13.49 3.16
CA THR A 110 3.02 12.75 2.12
C THR A 110 2.07 12.35 0.98
N ALA A 111 0.81 12.02 1.29
CA ALA A 111 -0.23 11.80 0.30
C ALA A 111 -0.47 13.07 -0.52
N ALA A 112 -0.69 14.23 0.12
CA ALA A 112 -0.86 15.50 -0.59
C ALA A 112 0.35 15.89 -1.46
N ARG A 113 1.57 15.53 -1.06
CA ARG A 113 2.78 15.73 -1.88
C ARG A 113 2.89 14.74 -3.04
N ARG A 114 2.42 13.51 -2.85
CA ARG A 114 2.37 12.49 -3.91
C ARG A 114 1.29 12.82 -4.93
N ASP A 115 0.14 13.30 -4.50
CA ASP A 115 -0.93 13.75 -5.37
C ASP A 115 -0.45 14.94 -6.22
N ALA A 116 0.22 15.93 -5.60
CA ALA A 116 0.85 17.03 -6.34
C ALA A 116 1.98 16.56 -7.28
N ALA A 117 2.77 15.56 -6.88
CA ALA A 117 3.81 14.99 -7.74
C ALA A 117 3.22 14.17 -8.91
N ASN A 118 2.15 13.42 -8.69
CA ASN A 118 1.40 12.70 -9.73
C ASN A 118 0.72 13.68 -10.69
N GLU A 119 0.19 14.79 -10.18
CA GLU A 119 -0.34 15.88 -11.01
C GLU A 119 0.76 16.53 -11.86
N GLN A 120 2.01 16.53 -11.40
CA GLN A 120 3.18 17.00 -12.16
C GLN A 120 3.79 15.93 -13.09
N GLU A 121 3.61 14.65 -12.78
CA GLU A 121 3.99 13.52 -13.64
C GLU A 121 2.95 13.31 -14.77
N ASP A 122 1.69 13.69 -14.53
CA ASP A 122 0.60 13.80 -15.51
C ASP A 122 0.71 15.08 -16.38
N VAL A 123 1.58 16.03 -16.01
CA VAL A 123 2.10 17.01 -16.98
C VAL A 123 3.07 16.25 -17.87
N GLY A 124 2.50 15.63 -18.90
CA GLY A 124 3.17 14.70 -19.79
C GLY A 124 4.61 15.09 -20.08
N GLU A 125 5.52 14.18 -19.72
CA GLU A 125 6.86 14.12 -20.28
C GLU A 125 6.71 14.39 -21.79
N PRO A 126 7.29 15.49 -22.33
CA PRO A 126 7.17 15.75 -23.75
C PRO A 126 7.65 14.49 -24.46
N PRO A 127 6.89 13.97 -25.44
CA PRO A 127 7.25 12.75 -26.15
C PRO A 127 8.73 12.84 -26.53
N ILE A 128 9.54 11.94 -25.99
CA ILE A 128 10.88 11.73 -26.50
C ILE A 128 10.63 11.12 -27.89
N ASP A 129 10.59 11.99 -28.89
CA ASP A 129 10.60 11.59 -30.30
C ASP A 129 11.96 10.92 -30.53
N ASP A 130 12.00 9.61 -30.28
CA ASP A 130 13.07 8.74 -30.72
C ASP A 130 12.83 8.49 -32.22
N PRO A 131 13.58 9.14 -33.13
CA PRO A 131 13.35 9.06 -34.58
C PRO A 131 13.62 7.65 -35.14
N SER A 132 13.94 6.67 -34.28
CA SER A 132 14.23 5.29 -34.61
C SER A 132 13.02 4.35 -34.51
N LEU A 133 11.95 4.75 -33.80
CA LEU A 133 10.81 3.88 -33.47
C LEU A 133 9.51 4.41 -34.07
N GLU A 134 9.48 4.56 -35.39
CA GLU A 134 8.22 4.66 -36.13
C GLU A 134 7.51 3.32 -36.10
N VAL A 135 6.59 3.15 -35.15
CA VAL A 135 5.69 1.99 -35.10
C VAL A 135 4.72 2.12 -36.28
N PRO A 136 4.63 1.15 -37.20
CA PRO A 136 3.74 1.25 -38.35
C PRO A 136 2.28 1.41 -37.89
N THR A 137 1.64 2.50 -38.27
CA THR A 137 0.23 2.74 -37.98
C THR A 137 -0.63 1.67 -38.69
N PRO A 138 -1.51 0.94 -37.96
CA PRO A 138 -2.35 -0.09 -38.55
C PRO A 138 -3.26 0.53 -39.61
N THR A 139 -2.98 0.22 -40.87
CA THR A 139 -3.64 0.82 -42.04
C THR A 139 -4.33 -0.29 -42.83
N ALA A 140 -5.57 -0.06 -43.24
CA ALA A 140 -6.30 -0.99 -44.11
C ALA A 140 -5.64 -1.02 -45.49
N LEU A 141 -5.21 -2.20 -45.93
CA LEU A 141 -4.56 -2.39 -47.22
C LEU A 141 -5.56 -2.88 -48.28
N PRO A 142 -5.50 -2.37 -49.52
CA PRO A 142 -6.29 -2.90 -50.63
C PRO A 142 -5.83 -4.33 -50.98
N VAL A 143 -6.78 -5.25 -51.07
CA VAL A 143 -6.56 -6.72 -51.17
C VAL A 143 -5.80 -7.17 -52.44
N HIS A 144 -5.53 -6.28 -53.41
CA HIS A 144 -4.98 -6.66 -54.72
C HIS A 144 -3.84 -5.78 -55.27
N ALA A 145 -3.17 -4.96 -54.45
CA ALA A 145 -2.00 -4.20 -54.91
C ALA A 145 -0.76 -4.58 -54.10
N HIS A 146 -0.04 -5.61 -54.54
CA HIS A 146 1.32 -5.85 -54.04
C HIS A 146 2.30 -4.99 -54.86
N HIS A 147 2.65 -3.81 -54.34
CA HIS A 147 3.83 -3.08 -54.81
C HIS A 147 5.04 -3.47 -53.94
N PHE A 148 6.20 -3.65 -54.56
CA PHE A 148 7.43 -4.05 -53.87
C PHE A 148 7.81 -2.94 -52.86
N GLY A 149 7.68 -3.22 -51.54
CA GLY A 149 7.97 -2.26 -50.46
C GLY A 149 6.81 -1.96 -49.50
N GLU A 150 5.58 -2.46 -49.76
CA GLU A 150 4.44 -2.27 -48.85
C GLU A 150 4.36 -3.35 -47.74
N PRO A 151 3.82 -3.00 -46.55
CA PRO A 151 3.74 -3.90 -45.41
C PRO A 151 2.93 -5.17 -45.71
N VAL A 152 3.47 -6.33 -45.33
CA VAL A 152 2.84 -7.64 -45.57
C VAL A 152 1.55 -7.76 -44.76
N PRO A 153 0.43 -8.21 -45.34
CA PRO A 153 -0.80 -8.40 -44.59
C PRO A 153 -0.63 -9.52 -43.55
N ALA A 154 -0.96 -9.22 -42.30
CA ALA A 154 -0.88 -10.15 -41.17
C ALA A 154 -2.14 -11.03 -41.05
N LEU A 155 -3.29 -10.55 -41.51
CA LEU A 155 -4.56 -11.28 -41.50
C LEU A 155 -5.32 -11.02 -42.81
N VAL A 156 -5.71 -12.10 -43.51
CA VAL A 156 -6.47 -12.05 -44.77
C VAL A 156 -7.64 -13.04 -44.68
N GLY A 157 -8.83 -12.65 -45.14
CA GLY A 157 -9.97 -13.54 -45.19
C GLY A 157 -11.13 -13.03 -46.05
N THR A 158 -12.18 -13.84 -46.14
CA THR A 158 -13.40 -13.55 -46.91
C THR A 158 -14.62 -13.71 -46.02
N VAL A 159 -15.56 -12.78 -46.09
CA VAL A 159 -16.84 -12.80 -45.39
C VAL A 159 -17.93 -13.22 -46.36
N SER A 160 -18.63 -14.31 -46.04
CA SER A 160 -19.71 -14.88 -46.85
C SER A 160 -20.94 -15.19 -46.00
N ASP A 161 -22.11 -15.22 -46.64
CA ASP A 161 -23.40 -15.61 -46.05
C ASP A 161 -23.53 -17.15 -45.90
N ALA A 162 -24.62 -17.63 -45.30
CA ALA A 162 -24.94 -19.04 -45.09
C ALA A 162 -24.97 -19.85 -46.40
N GLU A 163 -25.34 -19.22 -47.52
CA GLU A 163 -25.30 -19.80 -48.88
C GLU A 163 -23.94 -19.63 -49.58
N GLN A 164 -22.87 -19.31 -48.83
CA GLN A 164 -21.50 -19.09 -49.33
C GLN A 164 -21.35 -17.94 -50.34
N ARG A 165 -22.30 -17.00 -50.38
CA ARG A 165 -22.20 -15.81 -51.22
C ARG A 165 -21.38 -14.73 -50.52
N PRO A 166 -20.42 -14.08 -51.20
CA PRO A 166 -19.60 -13.04 -50.58
C PRO A 166 -20.42 -11.81 -50.19
N ILE A 167 -20.16 -11.27 -49.00
CA ILE A 167 -20.83 -10.07 -48.50
C ILE A 167 -19.88 -8.88 -48.64
N GLY A 168 -20.17 -8.02 -49.61
CA GLY A 168 -19.44 -6.77 -49.78
C GLY A 168 -19.83 -5.70 -48.77
N HIS A 169 -18.89 -4.81 -48.44
CA HIS A 169 -19.06 -3.70 -47.48
C HIS A 169 -19.39 -4.12 -46.04
N ALA A 170 -19.13 -5.37 -45.67
CA ALA A 170 -19.25 -5.85 -44.30
C ALA A 170 -18.14 -5.24 -43.44
N MET A 171 -18.47 -4.75 -42.26
CA MET A 171 -17.48 -4.18 -41.33
C MET A 171 -16.80 -5.31 -40.54
N VAL A 172 -15.52 -5.53 -40.79
CA VAL A 172 -14.67 -6.45 -40.03
C VAL A 172 -13.92 -5.65 -38.97
N THR A 173 -14.19 -5.93 -37.71
CA THR A 173 -13.50 -5.31 -36.58
C THR A 173 -12.61 -6.34 -35.90
N VAL A 174 -11.31 -6.06 -35.83
CA VAL A 174 -10.35 -6.90 -35.08
C VAL A 174 -10.24 -6.33 -33.66
N MET A 175 -10.39 -7.19 -32.67
CA MET A 175 -10.30 -6.84 -31.26
C MET A 175 -9.20 -7.65 -30.57
N ASP A 176 -8.56 -7.03 -29.57
CA ASP A 176 -7.67 -7.68 -28.61
C ASP A 176 -8.49 -8.61 -27.68
N PRO A 177 -7.92 -9.71 -27.13
CA PRO A 177 -8.55 -10.52 -26.08
C PRO A 177 -9.11 -9.74 -24.87
N ARG A 178 -8.67 -8.51 -24.60
CA ARG A 178 -9.27 -7.61 -23.59
C ARG A 178 -10.51 -6.84 -24.06
N GLY A 179 -11.01 -7.10 -25.27
CA GLY A 179 -12.17 -6.44 -25.86
C GLY A 179 -11.92 -5.05 -26.44
N ARG A 180 -10.65 -4.63 -26.60
CA ARG A 180 -10.30 -3.35 -27.21
C ARG A 180 -10.25 -3.49 -28.74
N ARG A 181 -10.89 -2.55 -29.46
CA ARG A 181 -10.88 -2.49 -30.92
C ARG A 181 -9.50 -2.04 -31.44
N LEU A 182 -8.82 -2.92 -32.18
CA LEU A 182 -7.49 -2.69 -32.74
C LEU A 182 -7.58 -2.02 -34.12
N VAL A 183 -8.42 -2.56 -35.00
CA VAL A 183 -8.64 -2.04 -36.35
C VAL A 183 -10.03 -2.39 -36.84
N SER A 184 -10.53 -1.64 -37.81
CA SER A 184 -11.78 -1.93 -38.49
C SER A 184 -11.62 -1.66 -39.97
N THR A 185 -11.92 -2.65 -40.79
CA THR A 185 -11.90 -2.55 -42.24
C THR A 185 -13.22 -3.00 -42.81
N ALA A 186 -13.66 -2.38 -43.89
CA ALA A 186 -14.79 -2.89 -44.66
C ALA A 186 -14.29 -3.94 -45.66
N THR A 187 -15.09 -4.97 -45.92
CA THR A 187 -14.82 -5.91 -47.02
C THR A 187 -15.03 -5.23 -48.37
N ASN A 188 -14.25 -5.63 -49.36
CA ASN A 188 -14.44 -5.19 -50.75
C ASN A 188 -15.73 -5.80 -51.36
N THR A 189 -16.04 -5.50 -52.62
CA THR A 189 -17.22 -6.04 -53.32
C THR A 189 -17.22 -7.58 -53.45
N ASN A 190 -16.07 -8.22 -53.26
CA ASN A 190 -15.88 -9.67 -53.28
C ASN A 190 -15.88 -10.29 -51.86
N GLY A 191 -16.18 -9.51 -50.83
CA GLY A 191 -16.23 -9.97 -49.44
C GLY A 191 -14.85 -10.13 -48.78
N GLU A 192 -13.76 -9.71 -49.43
CA GLU A 192 -12.40 -9.91 -48.92
C GLU A 192 -11.92 -8.74 -48.05
N TYR A 193 -11.06 -9.04 -47.09
CA TYR A 193 -10.39 -8.06 -46.24
C TYR A 193 -8.92 -8.44 -46.00
N ALA A 194 -8.07 -7.43 -45.78
CA ALA A 194 -6.68 -7.59 -45.40
C ALA A 194 -6.31 -6.56 -44.32
N VAL A 195 -5.58 -7.00 -43.30
CA VAL A 195 -5.12 -6.18 -42.17
C VAL A 195 -3.64 -6.41 -41.94
N THR A 196 -2.89 -5.35 -41.64
CA THR A 196 -1.47 -5.41 -41.24
C THR A 196 -1.23 -4.66 -39.93
N GLY A 197 -0.05 -4.83 -39.31
CA GLY A 197 0.33 -4.15 -38.07
C GLY A 197 -0.35 -4.69 -36.80
N LEU A 198 -0.74 -5.96 -36.78
CA LEU A 198 -1.29 -6.61 -35.57
C LEU A 198 -0.15 -6.98 -34.61
N PRO A 199 -0.33 -6.81 -33.28
CA PRO A 199 0.67 -7.21 -32.28
C PRO A 199 0.89 -8.73 -32.33
N GLU A 200 2.14 -9.16 -32.18
CA GLU A 200 2.47 -10.58 -32.11
C GLU A 200 1.87 -11.22 -30.84
N GLY A 201 1.10 -12.30 -30.98
CA GLY A 201 0.54 -13.07 -29.86
C GLY A 201 -0.99 -13.01 -29.68
N LEU A 202 -1.75 -12.78 -30.76
CA LEU A 202 -3.20 -13.05 -30.79
C LEU A 202 -3.51 -14.55 -30.60
#